data_AF-A0A1I4N6B9-F1
#
_entry.id   AF-A0A1I4N6B9-F1
#
_cell.length_a   1.000
_cell.length_b   1.000
_cell.length_c   1.000
_cell.angle_alpha   90.00
_cell.angle_beta   90.00
_cell.angle_gamma   90.00
#
_symmetry.space_group_name_H-M   'P 1'
#
loop_
_entity.id
_entity.type
_entity.pdbx_description
1 polymer ?
#
loop_
_entity_poly.entity_id
_entity_poly.type
_entity_poly.pdbx_seq_one_letter_code
_entity_poly.pdbx_strand_id
1 'polypeptide(L)'
;MSMYRALQCRLDEDLSSLTHFLRARGVAHRITEERGQQVIWTRNEADAAIVRGLYTQGVPEPVADSTPAAPRRPPRLAWQRMARLIPVTLLVLLVTAVVALITGLGSNIQTVVLFTFTPVTPAGYIAAAPDMDQWWRLVAPMFLHFGWLHLAFNALWYWELGRRIELRSGGWWLLGLTLLFAVISNTAQWLFGGPALFGGLSGVLYGLLGYCWLYQTLAPNVHFDLPRGVVVMMLGWLVLCLSGVVTMLGFGAIANAAHVGGLVIGSLCGAIAGGLQRMR
;
A
#
# COMPACT_ATOMS: atom_id res chain seq x y z
N MET A 1 17.67 -23.15 -1.66
CA MET A 1 16.88 -24.38 -1.87
C MET A 1 17.42 -25.04 -3.14
N SER A 2 17.97 -26.24 -3.03
CA SER A 2 18.51 -26.97 -4.18
C SER A 2 17.35 -27.38 -5.10
N MET A 3 17.45 -27.06 -6.39
CA MET A 3 16.50 -27.47 -7.42
C MET A 3 17.05 -28.73 -8.09
N TYR A 4 16.20 -29.74 -8.28
CA TYR A 4 16.58 -31.02 -8.86
C TYR A 4 16.14 -31.06 -10.31
N ARG A 5 17.05 -31.41 -11.21
CA ARG A 5 16.74 -31.55 -12.63
C ARG A 5 16.00 -32.87 -12.83
N ALA A 6 14.73 -32.77 -13.20
CA ALA A 6 13.86 -33.93 -13.34
C ALA A 6 13.88 -34.48 -14.77
N LEU A 7 13.74 -33.61 -15.77
CA LEU A 7 13.62 -34.00 -17.17
C LEU A 7 14.27 -32.96 -18.08
N GLN A 8 14.83 -33.41 -19.20
CA GLN A 8 15.35 -32.58 -20.27
C GLN A 8 14.85 -33.15 -21.60
N CYS A 9 14.14 -32.33 -22.37
CA CYS A 9 13.44 -32.75 -23.58
C CYS A 9 13.48 -31.65 -24.64
N ARG A 10 13.04 -31.95 -25.86
CA ARG A 10 13.17 -31.03 -26.98
C ARG A 10 12.14 -29.89 -26.88
N LEU A 11 12.43 -28.74 -27.50
CA LEU A 11 11.53 -27.59 -27.50
C LEU A 11 10.21 -27.80 -28.26
N ASP A 12 10.21 -28.72 -29.23
CA ASP A 12 9.05 -29.08 -30.05
C ASP A 12 8.12 -30.10 -29.37
N GLU A 13 8.50 -30.61 -28.20
CA GLU A 13 7.73 -31.61 -27.47
C GLU A 13 6.65 -30.96 -26.59
N ASP A 14 5.40 -31.41 -26.75
CA ASP A 14 4.27 -30.90 -25.97
C ASP A 14 4.22 -31.52 -24.57
N LEU A 15 4.66 -30.75 -23.57
CA LEU A 15 4.63 -31.15 -22.17
C LEU A 15 3.29 -30.81 -21.48
N SER A 16 2.28 -30.31 -22.19
CA SER A 16 1.05 -29.79 -21.58
C SER A 16 0.32 -30.85 -20.74
N SER A 17 0.18 -32.07 -21.25
CA SER A 17 -0.46 -33.19 -20.55
C SER A 17 0.28 -33.58 -19.27
N LEU A 18 1.61 -33.66 -19.33
CA LEU A 18 2.46 -33.95 -18.18
C LEU A 18 2.37 -32.83 -17.13
N THR A 19 2.47 -31.59 -17.57
CA THR A 19 2.38 -30.40 -16.70
C THR A 19 1.04 -30.33 -16.00
N HIS A 20 -0.05 -30.60 -16.72
CA HIS A 20 -1.40 -30.63 -16.17
C HIS A 20 -1.55 -31.70 -15.07
N PHE A 21 -1.08 -32.92 -15.35
CA PHE A 21 -1.13 -34.02 -14.39
C PHE A 21 -0.29 -33.76 -13.14
N LEU A 22 0.91 -33.21 -13.31
CA LEU A 22 1.78 -32.84 -12.18
C LEU A 22 1.12 -31.79 -11.29
N ARG A 23 0.45 -30.78 -11.89
CA ARG A 23 -0.31 -29.77 -11.12
C ARG A 23 -1.49 -30.39 -10.38
N ALA A 24 -2.24 -31.27 -11.03
CA ALA A 24 -3.40 -31.93 -10.43
C ALA A 24 -3.01 -32.75 -9.19
N ARG A 25 -1.79 -33.31 -9.15
CA ARG A 25 -1.26 -34.05 -7.99
C ARG A 25 -0.42 -33.22 -7.01
N GLY A 26 -0.39 -31.89 -7.16
CA GLY A 26 0.32 -31.00 -6.25
C GLY A 26 1.85 -31.07 -6.35
N VAL A 27 2.41 -31.62 -7.42
CA VAL A 27 3.86 -31.71 -7.62
C VAL A 27 4.40 -30.35 -8.06
N ALA A 28 5.18 -29.71 -7.19
CA ALA A 28 5.76 -28.41 -7.46
C ALA A 28 6.91 -28.52 -8.48
N HIS A 29 6.72 -27.93 -9.66
CA HIS A 29 7.69 -27.96 -10.75
C HIS A 29 7.83 -26.59 -11.43
N ARG A 30 8.96 -26.38 -12.10
CA ARG A 30 9.23 -25.22 -12.94
C ARG A 30 9.82 -25.69 -14.26
N ILE A 31 9.33 -25.15 -15.37
CA ILE A 31 9.89 -25.40 -16.70
C ILE A 31 10.72 -24.19 -17.08
N THR A 32 11.95 -24.43 -17.54
CA THR A 32 12.86 -23.41 -18.07
C THR A 32 13.42 -23.87 -19.40
N GLU A 33 13.77 -22.94 -20.26
CA GLU A 33 14.54 -23.24 -21.47
C GLU A 33 16.03 -23.11 -21.18
N GLU A 34 16.80 -24.14 -21.48
CA GLU A 34 18.26 -24.12 -21.40
C GLU A 34 18.87 -24.68 -22.68
N ARG A 35 19.68 -23.87 -23.38
CA ARG A 35 20.43 -24.27 -24.59
C ARG A 35 19.54 -24.93 -25.67
N GLY A 36 18.34 -24.39 -25.89
CA GLY A 36 17.43 -24.91 -26.91
C GLY A 36 16.67 -26.19 -26.50
N GLN A 37 16.58 -26.47 -25.20
CA GLN A 37 15.84 -27.62 -24.66
C GLN A 37 14.96 -27.21 -23.48
N GLN A 38 13.84 -27.89 -23.30
CA GLN A 38 12.96 -27.72 -22.15
C GLN A 38 13.51 -28.53 -20.98
N VAL A 39 13.71 -27.86 -19.84
CA VAL A 39 14.20 -28.49 -18.61
C VAL A 39 13.15 -28.34 -17.51
N ILE A 40 12.72 -29.47 -16.94
CA ILE A 40 11.82 -29.50 -15.78
C ILE A 40 12.65 -29.59 -14.50
N TRP A 41 12.42 -28.65 -13.60
CA TRP A 41 13.01 -28.61 -12.27
C TRP A 41 11.97 -28.91 -11.19
N THR A 42 12.35 -29.68 -10.19
CA THR A 42 11.53 -30.00 -9.01
C THR A 42 12.24 -29.59 -7.73
N ARG A 43 11.49 -29.59 -6.62
CA ARG A 43 12.00 -29.14 -5.31
C ARG A 43 12.82 -30.21 -4.58
N ASN A 44 12.57 -31.49 -4.87
CA ASN A 44 13.24 -32.62 -4.26
C ASN A 44 13.42 -33.77 -5.28
N GLU A 45 14.24 -34.75 -4.92
CA GLU A 45 14.56 -35.90 -5.76
C GLU A 45 13.37 -36.86 -5.95
N ALA A 46 12.46 -36.94 -4.97
CA ALA A 46 11.26 -37.78 -5.08
C ALA A 46 10.31 -37.27 -6.18
N ASP A 47 10.06 -35.97 -6.23
CA ASP A 47 9.32 -35.29 -7.28
C ASP A 47 10.01 -35.46 -8.64
N ALA A 48 11.35 -35.41 -8.67
CA ALA A 48 12.12 -35.64 -9.89
C ALA A 48 11.92 -37.06 -10.44
N ALA A 49 11.90 -38.06 -9.55
CA ALA A 49 11.63 -39.45 -9.91
C ALA A 49 10.19 -39.64 -10.45
N ILE A 50 9.20 -38.96 -9.86
CA ILE A 50 7.81 -38.97 -10.34
C ILE A 50 7.72 -38.42 -11.76
N VAL A 51 8.35 -37.27 -12.03
CA VAL A 51 8.37 -36.66 -13.36
C VAL A 51 9.01 -37.59 -14.39
N ARG A 52 10.16 -38.19 -14.06
CA ARG A 52 10.84 -39.17 -14.95
C ARG A 52 9.98 -40.39 -15.21
N GLY A 53 9.32 -40.93 -14.18
CA GLY A 53 8.43 -42.07 -14.31
C GLY A 53 7.24 -41.78 -15.24
N LEU A 54 6.57 -40.65 -15.03
CA LEU A 54 5.41 -40.24 -15.84
C LEU A 54 5.78 -39.90 -17.28
N TYR A 55 6.98 -39.36 -17.51
CA TYR A 55 7.47 -39.10 -18.86
C TYR A 55 7.73 -40.40 -19.63
N THR A 56 8.34 -41.40 -19.00
CA THR A 56 8.66 -42.69 -19.64
C THR A 56 7.44 -43.59 -19.81
N GLN A 57 6.54 -43.62 -18.83
CA GLN A 57 5.37 -44.52 -18.82
C GLN A 57 4.17 -43.93 -19.58
N GLY A 58 4.24 -42.65 -19.95
CA GLY A 58 3.10 -41.89 -20.42
C GLY A 58 2.21 -41.43 -19.28
N VAL A 59 1.61 -40.26 -19.44
CA VAL A 59 0.63 -39.73 -18.50
C VAL A 59 -0.66 -40.53 -18.66
N PRO A 60 -1.22 -41.14 -17.59
CA PRO A 60 -2.52 -41.78 -17.69
C PRO A 60 -3.55 -40.82 -18.27
N GLU A 61 -4.33 -41.28 -19.26
CA GLU A 61 -5.47 -40.54 -19.81
C GLU A 61 -6.27 -39.92 -18.65
N PRO A 62 -6.51 -38.59 -18.66
CA PRO A 62 -7.27 -37.98 -17.58
C PRO A 62 -8.66 -38.60 -17.59
N VAL A 63 -9.06 -39.26 -16.49
CA VAL A 63 -10.48 -39.42 -16.19
C VAL A 63 -11.04 -38.01 -16.23
N ALA A 64 -12.00 -37.78 -17.11
CA ALA A 64 -12.51 -36.46 -17.44
C ALA A 64 -13.21 -35.79 -16.24
N ASP A 65 -12.46 -35.36 -15.24
CA ASP A 65 -12.83 -34.20 -14.43
C ASP A 65 -12.59 -32.97 -15.30
N SER A 66 -13.50 -32.81 -16.25
CA SER A 66 -13.81 -31.55 -16.90
C SER A 66 -14.35 -30.59 -15.84
N THR A 67 -13.49 -30.16 -14.92
CA THR A 67 -13.74 -28.90 -14.24
C THR A 67 -13.30 -27.84 -15.24
N PRO A 68 -14.21 -27.20 -16.01
CA PRO A 68 -13.80 -26.16 -16.94
C PRO A 68 -12.97 -25.15 -16.16
N ALA A 69 -11.78 -24.81 -16.69
CA ALA A 69 -10.99 -23.72 -16.16
C ALA A 69 -11.91 -22.52 -15.99
N ALA A 70 -12.15 -22.11 -14.73
CA ALA A 70 -13.15 -21.11 -14.43
C ALA A 70 -12.92 -19.90 -15.34
N PRO A 71 -13.97 -19.38 -16.03
CA PRO A 71 -13.79 -18.33 -17.01
C PRO A 71 -13.00 -17.18 -16.38
N ARG A 72 -11.88 -16.79 -17.01
CA ARG A 72 -11.10 -15.62 -16.61
C ARG A 72 -12.01 -14.40 -16.67
N ARG A 73 -12.55 -14.00 -15.52
CA ARG A 73 -13.54 -12.92 -15.44
C ARG A 73 -12.91 -11.61 -15.93
N PRO A 74 -13.65 -10.80 -16.70
CA PRO A 74 -13.13 -9.55 -17.23
C PRO A 74 -12.70 -8.60 -16.09
N PRO A 75 -11.62 -7.83 -16.28
CA PRO A 75 -11.06 -6.95 -15.25
C PRO A 75 -12.07 -5.94 -14.69
N ARG A 76 -13.06 -5.49 -15.49
CA ARG A 76 -14.12 -4.58 -15.02
C ARG A 76 -14.92 -5.14 -13.84
N LEU A 77 -15.21 -6.44 -13.82
CA LEU A 77 -15.91 -7.09 -12.71
C LEU A 77 -15.02 -7.19 -11.46
N ALA A 78 -13.69 -7.28 -11.64
CA ALA A 78 -12.74 -7.28 -10.53
C ALA A 78 -12.61 -5.89 -9.88
N TRP A 79 -12.54 -4.82 -10.67
CA TRP A 79 -12.50 -3.44 -10.17
C TRP A 79 -13.76 -3.02 -9.44
N GLN A 80 -14.95 -3.35 -9.99
CA GLN A 80 -16.22 -3.07 -9.31
C GLN A 80 -16.33 -3.80 -7.97
N ARG A 81 -15.88 -5.06 -7.92
CA ARG A 81 -15.84 -5.82 -6.67
C ARG A 81 -14.88 -5.20 -5.67
N MET A 82 -13.68 -4.83 -6.11
CA MET A 82 -12.68 -4.16 -5.27
C MET A 82 -13.23 -2.84 -4.72
N ALA A 83 -13.85 -2.01 -5.56
CA ALA A 83 -14.41 -0.73 -5.13
C ALA A 83 -15.50 -0.87 -4.05
N ARG A 84 -16.28 -1.95 -4.10
CA ARG A 84 -17.27 -2.28 -3.05
C ARG A 84 -16.63 -2.76 -1.74
N LEU A 85 -15.40 -3.26 -1.79
CA LEU A 85 -14.66 -3.73 -0.61
C LEU A 85 -13.87 -2.63 0.09
N ILE A 86 -13.57 -1.53 -0.61
CA ILE A 86 -12.78 -0.41 -0.06
C ILE A 86 -13.44 0.97 -0.23
N PRO A 87 -14.74 1.12 0.12
CA PRO A 87 -15.47 2.36 -0.11
C PRO A 87 -14.89 3.57 0.64
N VAL A 88 -14.38 3.39 1.86
CA VAL A 88 -13.82 4.50 2.66
C VAL A 88 -12.48 4.97 2.10
N THR A 89 -11.62 4.04 1.67
CA THR A 89 -10.37 4.37 0.98
C THR A 89 -10.67 5.24 -0.24
N LEU A 90 -11.64 4.83 -1.07
CA LEU A 90 -12.03 5.58 -2.26
C LEU A 90 -12.69 6.92 -1.92
N LEU A 91 -13.50 6.99 -0.87
CA LEU A 91 -14.13 8.23 -0.42
C LEU A 91 -13.08 9.27 0.00
N VAL A 92 -12.08 8.89 0.80
CA VAL A 92 -11.02 9.81 1.23
C VAL A 92 -10.20 10.28 0.04
N LEU A 93 -9.91 9.40 -0.92
CA LEU A 93 -9.23 9.78 -2.16
C LEU A 93 -10.08 10.72 -3.02
N LEU A 94 -11.38 10.49 -3.10
CA LEU A 94 -12.31 11.36 -3.83
C LEU A 94 -12.37 12.76 -3.19
N VAL A 95 -12.52 12.84 -1.87
CA VAL A 95 -12.52 14.13 -1.14
C VAL A 95 -11.19 14.85 -1.35
N THR A 96 -10.06 14.13 -1.25
CA THR A 96 -8.74 14.67 -1.53
C THR A 96 -8.65 15.25 -2.95
N ALA A 97 -9.12 14.52 -3.96
CA ALA A 97 -9.12 14.99 -5.34
C ALA A 97 -10.01 16.22 -5.54
N VAL A 98 -11.20 16.24 -4.95
CA VAL A 98 -12.12 17.39 -5.00
C VAL A 98 -11.50 18.63 -4.36
N VAL A 99 -10.88 18.50 -3.19
CA VAL A 99 -10.18 19.61 -2.53
C VAL A 99 -8.99 20.09 -3.37
N ALA A 100 -8.22 19.18 -3.96
CA ALA A 100 -7.11 19.53 -4.85
C ALA A 100 -7.59 20.32 -6.09
N LEU A 101 -8.75 19.97 -6.66
CA LEU A 101 -9.36 20.69 -7.77
C LEU A 101 -9.85 22.09 -7.34
N ILE A 102 -10.61 22.18 -6.24
CA ILE A 102 -11.13 23.45 -5.72
C ILE A 102 -9.99 24.43 -5.41
N THR A 103 -8.90 23.91 -4.83
CA THR A 103 -7.72 24.70 -4.47
C THR A 103 -6.77 24.99 -5.63
N GLY A 104 -7.02 24.42 -6.81
CA GLY A 104 -6.14 24.53 -7.97
C GLY A 104 -4.73 24.04 -7.65
N LEU A 105 -4.60 22.94 -6.89
CA LEU A 105 -3.33 22.41 -6.38
C LEU A 105 -2.53 23.45 -5.58
N GLY A 106 -3.23 24.28 -4.81
CA GLY A 106 -2.65 25.33 -3.98
C GLY A 106 -2.52 26.70 -4.65
N SER A 107 -2.85 26.84 -5.94
CA SER A 107 -2.80 28.15 -6.63
C SER A 107 -3.94 29.09 -6.24
N ASN A 108 -5.10 28.57 -5.81
CA ASN A 108 -6.24 29.39 -5.40
C ASN A 108 -6.23 29.65 -3.89
N ILE A 109 -5.51 30.70 -3.48
CA ILE A 109 -5.31 31.05 -2.07
C ILE A 109 -6.63 31.24 -1.30
N GLN A 110 -7.66 31.83 -1.92
CA GLN A 110 -8.96 32.07 -1.25
C GLN A 110 -9.58 30.76 -0.75
N THR A 111 -9.47 29.70 -1.54
CA THR A 111 -9.98 28.38 -1.17
C THR A 111 -9.01 27.62 -0.27
N VAL A 112 -7.70 27.76 -0.46
CA VAL A 112 -6.67 27.10 0.38
C VAL A 112 -6.84 27.49 1.86
N VAL A 113 -7.13 28.77 2.13
CA VAL A 113 -7.30 29.30 3.49
C VAL A 113 -8.44 28.62 4.26
N LEU A 114 -9.40 27.98 3.59
CA LEU A 114 -10.48 27.25 4.26
C LEU A 114 -10.00 25.92 4.90
N PHE A 115 -8.87 25.39 4.42
CA PHE A 115 -8.33 24.09 4.83
C PHE A 115 -7.02 24.19 5.62
N THR A 116 -6.51 25.40 5.87
CA THR A 116 -5.28 25.60 6.67
C THR A 116 -5.49 25.26 8.14
N PHE A 117 -4.42 24.86 8.83
CA PHE A 117 -4.47 24.45 10.24
C PHE A 117 -4.84 25.62 11.17
N THR A 118 -4.28 26.79 10.92
CA THR A 118 -4.68 28.03 11.58
C THR A 118 -5.39 28.95 10.58
N PRO A 119 -6.34 29.78 11.04
CA PRO A 119 -7.03 30.72 10.16
C PRO A 119 -6.07 31.83 9.68
N VAL A 120 -6.49 32.56 8.64
CA VAL A 120 -5.82 33.79 8.23
C VAL A 120 -6.47 34.96 8.95
N THR A 121 -5.63 35.81 9.55
CA THR A 121 -6.04 37.03 10.25
C THR A 121 -6.62 38.06 9.27
N PRO A 122 -7.40 39.05 9.73
CA PRO A 122 -7.90 40.13 8.87
C PRO A 122 -6.80 40.91 8.14
N ALA A 123 -5.58 40.92 8.68
CA ALA A 123 -4.40 41.52 8.07
C ALA A 123 -3.72 40.64 6.99
N GLY A 124 -4.25 39.44 6.72
CA GLY A 124 -3.74 38.54 5.67
C GLY A 124 -2.64 37.57 6.13
N TYR A 125 -2.31 37.54 7.42
CA TYR A 125 -1.27 36.66 7.97
C TYR A 125 -1.84 35.37 8.55
N ILE A 126 -1.08 34.27 8.48
CA ILE A 126 -1.41 33.01 9.17
C ILE A 126 -1.42 33.25 10.69
N ALA A 127 -2.52 32.89 11.35
CA ALA A 127 -2.66 33.06 12.78
C ALA A 127 -1.69 32.14 13.55
N ALA A 128 -1.22 32.61 14.70
CA ALA A 128 -0.26 31.89 15.53
C ALA A 128 -0.84 30.60 16.16
N ALA A 129 -2.12 30.61 16.48
CA ALA A 129 -2.81 29.51 17.15
C ALA A 129 -4.01 29.00 16.32
N PRO A 130 -4.38 27.72 16.45
CA PRO A 130 -5.60 27.20 15.86
C PRO A 130 -6.83 27.81 16.55
N ASP A 131 -7.91 27.92 15.79
CA ASP A 131 -9.21 28.37 16.26
C ASP A 131 -10.12 27.15 16.47
N MET A 132 -10.53 26.91 17.73
CA MET A 132 -11.35 25.75 18.08
C MET A 132 -12.80 25.88 17.61
N ASP A 133 -13.29 27.09 17.33
CA ASP A 133 -14.59 27.28 16.68
C ASP A 133 -14.55 26.77 15.23
N GLN A 134 -13.35 26.66 14.66
CA GLN A 134 -13.06 26.11 13.33
C GLN A 134 -12.39 24.73 13.42
N TRP A 135 -12.92 23.84 14.27
CA TRP A 135 -12.34 22.52 14.58
C TRP A 135 -11.99 21.65 13.37
N TRP A 136 -12.67 21.81 12.23
CA TRP A 136 -12.35 21.06 11.00
C TRP A 136 -10.92 21.31 10.53
N ARG A 137 -10.32 22.46 10.87
CA ARG A 137 -8.93 22.83 10.54
C ARG A 137 -7.89 21.92 11.18
N LEU A 138 -8.25 21.17 12.22
CA LEU A 138 -7.37 20.16 12.80
C LEU A 138 -7.14 18.99 11.83
N VAL A 139 -8.10 18.71 10.94
CA VAL A 139 -8.07 17.59 10.00
C VAL A 139 -7.84 18.06 8.57
N ALA A 140 -8.53 19.14 8.16
CA ALA A 140 -8.60 19.64 6.79
C ALA A 140 -7.27 19.80 6.04
N PRO A 141 -6.13 20.16 6.68
CA PRO A 141 -4.84 20.24 6.01
C PRO A 141 -4.41 18.95 5.32
N MET A 142 -4.90 17.78 5.76
CA MET A 142 -4.57 16.50 5.11
C MET A 142 -5.04 16.44 3.65
N PHE A 143 -6.03 17.24 3.27
CA PHE A 143 -6.59 17.26 1.91
C PHE A 143 -5.87 18.25 0.97
N LEU A 144 -5.12 19.21 1.49
CA LEU A 144 -4.37 20.19 0.70
C LEU A 144 -3.20 19.52 -0.04
N HIS A 145 -3.07 19.73 -1.34
CA HIS A 145 -1.94 19.22 -2.11
C HIS A 145 -1.39 20.29 -3.05
N PHE A 146 -0.06 20.35 -3.13
CA PHE A 146 0.69 21.32 -3.92
C PHE A 146 1.39 20.60 -5.08
N GLY A 147 0.82 20.72 -6.28
CA GLY A 147 1.31 20.07 -7.50
C GLY A 147 0.85 18.61 -7.69
N TRP A 148 0.87 18.18 -8.96
CA TRP A 148 0.37 16.87 -9.38
C TRP A 148 1.16 15.69 -8.81
N LEU A 149 2.49 15.81 -8.77
CA LEU A 149 3.35 14.74 -8.27
C LEU A 149 3.08 14.44 -6.79
N HIS A 150 2.91 15.50 -6.00
CA HIS A 150 2.59 15.40 -4.58
C HIS A 150 1.25 14.70 -4.37
N LEU A 151 0.20 15.09 -5.13
CA LEU A 151 -1.11 14.44 -5.07
C LEU A 151 -1.05 12.97 -5.50
N ALA A 152 -0.39 12.68 -6.62
CA ALA A 152 -0.34 11.33 -7.19
C ALA A 152 0.36 10.33 -6.26
N PHE A 153 1.52 10.69 -5.70
CA PHE A 153 2.21 9.83 -4.74
C PHE A 153 1.40 9.62 -3.47
N ASN A 154 0.77 10.68 -2.95
CA ASN A 154 -0.03 10.54 -1.74
C ASN A 154 -1.26 9.66 -1.97
N ALA A 155 -1.95 9.84 -3.10
CA ALA A 155 -3.10 9.04 -3.48
C ALA A 155 -2.73 7.57 -3.67
N LEU A 156 -1.60 7.28 -4.31
CA LEU A 156 -1.09 5.92 -4.49
C LEU A 156 -0.86 5.22 -3.14
N TRP A 157 -0.16 5.90 -2.22
CA TRP A 157 0.16 5.30 -0.93
C TRP A 157 -1.05 5.19 0.00
N TYR A 158 -1.96 6.16 -0.05
CA TYR A 158 -3.20 6.08 0.72
C TYR A 158 -4.07 4.94 0.19
N TRP A 159 -4.15 4.79 -1.13
CA TRP A 159 -4.83 3.65 -1.74
C TRP A 159 -4.20 2.33 -1.28
N GLU A 160 -2.88 2.19 -1.32
CA GLU A 160 -2.20 0.95 -0.96
C GLU A 160 -2.31 0.58 0.52
N LEU A 161 -2.10 1.53 1.42
CA LEU A 161 -2.12 1.28 2.87
C LEU A 161 -3.56 1.28 3.40
N GLY A 162 -4.38 2.21 2.94
CA GLY A 162 -5.79 2.33 3.32
C GLY A 162 -6.58 1.08 2.95
N ARG A 163 -6.44 0.60 1.70
CA ARG A 163 -7.15 -0.62 1.25
C ARG A 163 -6.82 -1.83 2.11
N ARG A 164 -5.57 -1.98 2.57
CA ARG A 164 -5.14 -3.10 3.42
C ARG A 164 -5.83 -3.05 4.78
N ILE A 165 -5.87 -1.87 5.40
CA ILE A 165 -6.52 -1.64 6.69
C ILE A 165 -8.03 -1.85 6.58
N GLU A 166 -8.66 -1.30 5.55
CA GLU A 166 -10.09 -1.44 5.32
C GLU A 166 -10.51 -2.89 5.07
N LEU A 167 -9.74 -3.64 4.27
CA LEU A 167 -9.99 -5.07 4.03
C LEU A 167 -9.83 -5.93 5.30
N ARG A 168 -8.89 -5.57 6.20
CA ARG A 168 -8.60 -6.35 7.41
C ARG A 168 -9.45 -5.98 8.62
N SER A 169 -9.74 -4.68 8.77
CA SER A 169 -10.27 -4.09 10.00
C SER A 169 -11.57 -3.29 9.78
N GLY A 170 -12.00 -3.12 8.52
CA GLY A 170 -13.21 -2.40 8.15
C GLY A 170 -12.99 -0.90 7.90
N GLY A 171 -13.91 -0.30 7.14
CA GLY A 171 -13.82 1.10 6.73
C GLY A 171 -13.91 2.10 7.88
N TRP A 172 -14.74 1.84 8.90
CA TRP A 172 -14.84 2.71 10.07
C TRP A 172 -13.55 2.77 10.88
N TRP A 173 -12.82 1.65 10.96
CA TRP A 173 -11.50 1.62 11.61
C TRP A 173 -10.49 2.44 10.83
N LEU A 174 -10.44 2.28 9.50
CA LEU A 174 -9.60 3.11 8.63
C LEU A 174 -9.93 4.61 8.80
N LEU A 175 -11.22 4.98 8.83
CA LEU A 175 -11.63 6.37 9.00
C LEU A 175 -11.17 6.92 10.34
N GLY A 176 -11.37 6.18 11.43
CA GLY A 176 -10.92 6.57 12.77
C GLY A 176 -9.41 6.80 12.83
N LEU A 177 -8.61 5.86 12.28
CA LEU A 177 -7.16 6.02 12.20
C LEU A 177 -6.76 7.22 11.32
N THR A 178 -7.40 7.40 10.17
CA THR A 178 -7.14 8.51 9.25
C THR A 178 -7.34 9.86 9.95
N LEU A 179 -8.47 10.04 10.65
CA LEU A 179 -8.79 11.27 11.37
C LEU A 179 -7.83 11.50 12.54
N LEU A 180 -7.57 10.46 13.34
CA LEU A 180 -6.64 10.54 14.46
C LEU A 180 -5.22 10.94 14.01
N PHE A 181 -4.72 10.27 12.96
CA PHE A 181 -3.39 10.54 12.44
C PHE A 181 -3.31 11.93 11.83
N ALA A 182 -4.36 12.39 11.15
CA ALA A 182 -4.42 13.76 10.62
C ALA A 182 -4.30 14.80 11.73
N VAL A 183 -5.11 14.68 12.79
CA VAL A 183 -5.07 15.61 13.93
C VAL A 183 -3.68 15.64 14.55
N ILE A 184 -3.11 14.47 14.85
CA ILE A 184 -1.82 14.40 15.55
C ILE A 184 -0.67 14.85 14.65
N SER A 185 -0.65 14.46 13.37
CA SER A 185 0.40 14.89 12.44
C SER A 185 0.33 16.40 12.16
N ASN A 186 -0.88 16.96 11.99
CA ASN A 186 -1.04 18.39 11.74
C ASN A 186 -0.66 19.20 12.98
N THR A 187 -1.05 18.72 14.17
CA THR A 187 -0.68 19.36 15.44
C THR A 187 0.83 19.30 15.65
N ALA A 188 1.48 18.16 15.38
CA ALA A 188 2.94 18.04 15.44
C ALA A 188 3.61 19.03 14.48
N GLN A 189 3.12 19.16 13.25
CA GLN A 189 3.67 20.11 12.29
C GLN A 189 3.53 21.56 12.74
N TRP A 190 2.39 21.94 13.31
CA TRP A 190 2.21 23.28 13.86
C TRP A 190 3.12 23.54 15.08
N LEU A 191 3.20 22.60 16.02
CA LEU A 191 4.00 22.74 17.23
C LEU A 191 5.51 22.87 16.94
N PHE A 192 6.04 22.03 16.04
CA PHE A 192 7.48 21.95 15.79
C PHE A 192 7.93 22.72 14.54
N GLY A 193 7.03 22.98 13.59
CA GLY A 193 7.29 23.75 12.37
C GLY A 193 6.82 25.21 12.43
N GLY A 194 6.01 25.57 13.43
CA GLY A 194 5.43 26.90 13.58
C GLY A 194 4.19 27.15 12.72
N PRO A 195 3.59 28.35 12.84
CA PRO A 195 2.43 28.76 12.06
C PRO A 195 2.82 29.02 10.60
N ALA A 196 2.64 28.00 9.75
CA ALA A 196 2.97 28.05 8.34
C ALA A 196 1.88 27.39 7.48
N LEU A 197 1.91 27.65 6.17
CA LEU A 197 1.10 26.90 5.21
C LEU A 197 1.71 25.52 5.01
N PHE A 198 0.98 24.48 5.40
CA PHE A 198 1.33 23.10 5.12
C PHE A 198 0.07 22.30 4.79
N GLY A 199 0.26 21.15 4.15
CA GLY A 199 -0.84 20.30 3.75
C GLY A 199 -0.38 19.04 3.05
N GLY A 200 -1.22 18.01 3.09
CA GLY A 200 -1.04 16.75 2.37
C GLY A 200 -1.36 15.55 3.23
N LEU A 201 -1.71 14.44 2.58
CA LEU A 201 -2.02 13.17 3.25
C LEU A 201 -0.81 12.54 3.93
N SER A 202 0.41 13.01 3.64
CA SER A 202 1.66 12.36 4.01
C SER A 202 1.85 12.08 5.50
N GLY A 203 1.38 12.96 6.40
CA GLY A 203 1.36 12.67 7.84
C GLY A 203 0.50 11.45 8.17
N VAL A 204 -0.70 11.37 7.59
CA VAL A 204 -1.58 10.20 7.68
C VAL A 204 -0.91 8.97 7.08
N LEU A 205 -0.25 9.08 5.93
CA LEU A 205 0.44 7.95 5.28
C LEU A 205 1.50 7.32 6.17
N TYR A 206 2.33 8.14 6.81
CA TYR A 206 3.32 7.65 7.76
C TYR A 206 2.64 7.00 8.98
N GLY A 207 1.48 7.51 9.40
CA GLY A 207 0.64 6.84 10.40
C GLY A 207 0.12 5.47 9.95
N LEU A 208 -0.42 5.35 8.75
CA LEU A 208 -0.90 4.07 8.21
C LEU A 208 0.27 3.09 8.00
N LEU A 209 1.44 3.58 7.56
CA LEU A 209 2.67 2.78 7.45
C LEU A 209 3.08 2.23 8.81
N GLY A 210 3.21 3.09 9.82
CA GLY A 210 3.57 2.71 11.19
C GLY A 210 2.57 1.70 11.78
N TYR A 211 1.27 1.95 11.56
CA TYR A 211 0.20 1.05 12.00
C TYR A 211 0.35 -0.34 11.38
N CYS A 212 0.41 -0.44 10.05
CA CYS A 212 0.56 -1.71 9.35
C CYS A 212 1.85 -2.42 9.76
N TRP A 213 2.97 -1.69 9.84
CA TRP A 213 4.27 -2.26 10.15
C TRP A 213 4.31 -2.86 11.56
N LEU A 214 3.96 -2.09 12.60
CA LEU A 214 4.04 -2.58 13.97
C LEU A 214 2.95 -3.62 14.26
N TYR A 215 1.74 -3.47 13.71
CA TYR A 215 0.73 -4.51 13.81
C TYR A 215 1.26 -5.83 13.22
N GLN A 216 1.83 -5.79 12.01
CA GLN A 216 2.35 -6.98 11.34
C GLN A 216 3.46 -7.67 12.14
N THR A 217 4.31 -6.91 12.84
CA THR A 217 5.36 -7.51 13.69
C THR A 217 4.81 -8.26 14.91
N LEU A 218 3.64 -7.86 15.44
CA LEU A 218 3.05 -8.46 16.64
C LEU A 218 1.99 -9.52 16.33
N ALA A 219 1.18 -9.31 15.29
CA ALA A 219 0.12 -10.20 14.85
C ALA A 219 0.14 -10.34 13.31
N PRO A 220 1.08 -11.17 12.77
CA PRO A 220 1.26 -11.32 11.34
C PRO A 220 -0.02 -11.75 10.62
N ASN A 221 -0.33 -11.08 9.52
CA ASN A 221 -1.47 -11.42 8.67
C ASN A 221 -1.21 -11.06 7.20
N VAL A 222 -1.99 -11.66 6.30
CA VAL A 222 -1.81 -11.49 4.85
C VAL A 222 -2.06 -10.05 4.37
N HIS A 223 -2.87 -9.27 5.09
CA HIS A 223 -3.22 -7.91 4.65
C HIS A 223 -2.12 -6.90 4.98
N PHE A 224 -1.46 -7.02 6.12
CA PHE A 224 -0.40 -6.09 6.57
C PHE A 224 1.02 -6.56 6.23
N ASP A 225 1.16 -7.67 5.52
CA ASP A 225 2.45 -8.10 4.96
C ASP A 225 2.87 -7.15 3.82
N LEU A 226 3.55 -6.07 4.20
CA LEU A 226 4.13 -5.10 3.27
C LEU A 226 5.45 -5.64 2.73
N PRO A 227 5.70 -5.56 1.41
CA PRO A 227 7.01 -5.90 0.86
C PRO A 227 8.10 -5.10 1.57
N ARG A 228 9.19 -5.76 1.99
CA ARG A 228 10.30 -5.08 2.70
C ARG A 228 10.82 -3.86 1.95
N GLY A 229 10.89 -3.94 0.62
CA GLY A 229 11.30 -2.82 -0.23
C GLY A 229 10.39 -1.59 -0.10
N VAL A 230 9.07 -1.76 0.11
CA VAL A 230 8.14 -0.65 0.32
C VAL A 230 8.44 0.07 1.63
N VAL A 231 8.59 -0.68 2.73
CA VAL A 231 8.89 -0.08 4.04
C VAL A 231 10.24 0.65 4.00
N VAL A 232 11.28 0.01 3.46
CA VAL A 232 12.61 0.61 3.31
C VAL A 232 12.56 1.87 2.45
N MET A 233 11.83 1.85 1.34
CA MET A 233 11.69 3.01 0.46
C MET A 233 10.96 4.17 1.17
N MET A 234 9.85 3.92 1.86
CA MET A 234 9.11 4.98 2.55
C MET A 234 9.89 5.57 3.74
N LEU A 235 10.63 4.75 4.48
CA LEU A 235 11.51 5.22 5.55
C LEU A 235 12.75 5.94 4.99
N GLY A 236 13.32 5.44 3.88
CA GLY A 236 14.40 6.13 3.18
C GLY A 236 13.97 7.50 2.64
N TRP A 237 12.75 7.58 2.10
CA TRP A 237 12.12 8.83 1.69
C TRP A 237 11.95 9.79 2.87
N LEU A 238 11.56 9.29 4.06
CA LEU A 238 11.46 10.09 5.27
C LEU A 238 12.81 10.71 5.64
N VAL A 239 13.85 9.89 5.68
CA VAL A 239 15.22 10.35 6.01
C VAL A 239 15.72 11.38 4.99
N LEU A 240 15.43 11.17 3.71
CA LEU A 240 15.75 12.11 2.64
C LEU A 240 15.00 13.45 2.78
N CYS A 241 13.75 13.41 3.22
CA CYS A 241 12.96 14.62 3.51
C CYS A 241 13.51 15.36 4.74
N LEU A 242 13.87 14.62 5.79
CA LEU A 242 14.44 15.15 7.03
C LEU A 242 15.82 15.79 6.84
N SER A 243 16.62 15.30 5.88
CA SER A 243 17.95 15.86 5.60
C SER A 243 17.89 17.25 4.95
N GLY A 244 16.73 17.69 4.47
CA GLY A 244 16.55 18.98 3.80
C GLY A 244 17.01 19.00 2.34
N VAL A 245 17.59 17.91 1.82
CA VAL A 245 18.05 17.80 0.43
C VAL A 245 16.92 18.07 -0.56
N VAL A 246 15.72 17.54 -0.29
CA VAL A 246 14.55 17.73 -1.18
C VAL A 246 14.13 19.20 -1.24
N THR A 247 14.17 19.90 -0.09
CA THR A 247 13.92 21.34 -0.03
C THR A 247 14.98 22.11 -0.82
N MET A 248 16.26 21.75 -0.70
CA MET A 248 17.37 22.37 -1.44
C MET A 248 17.25 22.18 -2.96
N LEU A 249 16.71 21.05 -3.40
CA LEU A 249 16.47 20.75 -4.82
C LEU A 249 15.23 21.48 -5.39
N GLY A 250 14.56 22.32 -4.61
CA GLY A 250 13.47 23.17 -5.09
C GLY A 250 12.09 22.52 -5.09
N PHE A 251 11.91 21.38 -4.43
CA PHE A 251 10.60 20.71 -4.33
C PHE A 251 9.65 21.31 -3.28
N GLY A 252 10.03 22.45 -2.67
CA GLY A 252 9.26 23.14 -1.65
C GLY A 252 9.54 22.64 -0.22
N ALA A 253 9.00 23.37 0.77
CA ALA A 253 9.16 23.01 2.17
C ALA A 253 8.35 21.75 2.51
N ILE A 254 9.00 20.78 3.16
CA ILE A 254 8.37 19.53 3.57
C ILE A 254 7.90 19.62 5.02
N ALA A 255 6.68 19.16 5.27
CA ALA A 255 6.10 19.02 6.61
C ALA A 255 6.70 17.81 7.37
N ASN A 256 7.99 17.87 7.67
CA ASN A 256 8.74 16.77 8.30
C ASN A 256 8.19 16.38 9.69
N ALA A 257 7.73 17.36 10.49
CA ALA A 257 7.15 17.08 11.79
C ALA A 257 5.79 16.37 11.67
N ALA A 258 5.02 16.63 10.60
CA ALA A 258 3.83 15.83 10.30
C ALA A 258 4.19 14.37 10.01
N HIS A 259 5.23 14.11 9.22
CA HIS A 259 5.64 12.73 8.88
C HIS A 259 6.09 11.95 10.11
N VAL A 260 6.95 12.54 10.93
CA VAL A 260 7.44 11.91 12.16
C VAL A 260 6.30 11.72 13.16
N GLY A 261 5.49 12.77 13.38
CA GLY A 261 4.33 12.69 14.28
C GLY A 261 3.34 11.60 13.87
N GLY A 262 3.05 11.52 12.56
CA GLY A 262 2.25 10.46 11.96
C GLY A 262 2.83 9.08 12.20
N LEU A 263 4.11 8.86 11.86
CA LEU A 263 4.78 7.57 12.05
C LEU A 263 4.74 7.10 13.51
N VAL A 264 4.99 8.00 14.46
CA VAL A 264 5.00 7.69 15.89
C VAL A 264 3.62 7.26 16.36
N ILE A 265 2.57 8.06 16.10
CA ILE A 265 1.22 7.69 16.53
C ILE A 265 0.72 6.42 15.83
N GLY A 266 1.02 6.28 14.54
CA GLY A 266 0.69 5.09 13.77
C GLY A 266 1.30 3.83 14.35
N SER A 267 2.60 3.89 14.65
CA SER A 267 3.34 2.79 15.27
C SER A 267 2.78 2.43 16.65
N LEU A 268 2.42 3.43 17.46
CA LEU A 268 1.79 3.21 18.75
C LEU A 268 0.43 2.51 18.61
N CYS A 269 -0.45 3.02 17.75
CA CYS A 269 -1.75 2.38 17.48
C CYS A 269 -1.59 0.97 16.92
N GLY A 270 -0.63 0.75 16.03
CA GLY A 270 -0.31 -0.56 15.46
C GLY A 270 0.20 -1.54 16.52
N ALA A 271 1.07 -1.08 17.42
CA ALA A 271 1.58 -1.87 18.52
C ALA A 271 0.48 -2.28 19.50
N ILE A 272 -0.40 -1.35 19.87
CA ILE A 272 -1.55 -1.63 20.75
C ILE A 272 -2.50 -2.62 20.08
N ALA A 273 -2.93 -2.34 18.84
CA ALA A 273 -3.89 -3.19 18.13
C ALA A 273 -3.33 -4.59 17.83
N GLY A 274 -2.06 -4.67 17.42
CA GLY A 274 -1.37 -5.95 17.20
C GLY A 274 -1.15 -6.73 18.50
N GLY A 275 -0.80 -6.04 19.59
CA GLY A 275 -0.65 -6.64 20.92
C GLY A 275 -1.97 -7.24 21.42
N LEU A 276 -3.06 -6.47 21.35
CA LEU A 276 -4.40 -6.96 21.71
C LEU A 276 -4.84 -8.15 20.85
N GLN A 277 -4.52 -8.15 19.55
CA GLN A 277 -4.83 -9.27 18.66
C GLN A 277 -4.03 -10.52 18.99
N ARG A 278 -2.76 -10.39 19.40
CA ARG A 278 -1.91 -11.51 19.81
C ARG A 278 -2.36 -12.16 21.11
N MET A 279 -3.03 -11.39 21.98
CA MET A 279 -3.56 -11.88 23.26
C MET A 279 -4.91 -12.60 23.14
N ARG A 280 -5.57 -12.52 21.98
CA ARG A 280 -6.80 -13.25 21.67
C ARG A 280 -6.48 -14.61 21.05
#